data_AF-A0A7S3K3E9-F1
#
_entry.id   AF-A0A7S3K3E9-F1
#
_cell.length_a   1.000
_cell.length_b   1.000
_cell.length_c   1.000
_cell.angle_alpha   90.00
_cell.angle_beta   90.00
_cell.angle_gamma   90.00
#
_symmetry.space_group_name_H-M   'P 1'
#
loop_
_entity.id
_entity.type
_entity.pdbx_description
1 polymer ?
#
loop_
_entity_poly.entity_id
_entity_poly.type
_entity_poly.pdbx_seq_one_letter_code
_entity_poly.pdbx_strand_id
1 'polypeptide(L)'
;GNPPYEPLKEEDIYGRKGRLVCHSITSMPAFLTKSFEELRREDYVNGNKGRHSVVVGGVQTGEASERLRQEAHRQQQELKDAGIESVIWWECEADDTWRPYSDDISRKIEDAYTTQASINVSCNGAEYTIDTTQQCQINNVTNKVRKIRRQTQPTKQVVIWECNTSDTTVKKWRAYPSEINTKIENAHIAKEESVTFVMNGADYTVDLTSSPPEQIREATNKRREMRRNIKTTPQAKPPQEHLIGLLYLILLQVVHRAGLFRFLKVLLYAVIMMNSIRQVLST
;
A
#
# COMPACT_ATOMS: atom_id res chain seq x y z
N GLY A 1 23.14 17.23 -30.57
CA GLY A 1 24.36 18.06 -30.51
C GLY A 1 24.66 18.34 -29.05
N ASN A 2 25.91 18.22 -28.63
CA ASN A 2 26.32 18.66 -27.30
C ASN A 2 25.99 20.16 -27.14
N PRO A 3 25.54 20.61 -25.97
CA PRO A 3 25.37 22.03 -25.72
C PRO A 3 26.71 22.75 -25.92
N PRO A 4 26.74 23.93 -26.57
CA PRO A 4 27.97 24.60 -27.00
C PRO A 4 28.74 25.29 -25.85
N TYR A 5 28.55 24.86 -24.60
CA TYR A 5 29.22 25.48 -23.46
C TYR A 5 29.96 24.44 -22.63
N GLU A 6 31.24 24.71 -22.40
CA GLU A 6 32.01 24.05 -21.36
C GLU A 6 31.66 24.70 -20.01
N PRO A 7 31.32 23.91 -18.98
CA PRO A 7 31.11 24.45 -17.64
C PRO A 7 32.41 25.09 -17.15
N LEU A 8 32.33 26.37 -16.74
CA LEU A 8 33.45 27.07 -16.12
C LEU A 8 33.90 26.28 -14.88
N LYS A 9 35.21 25.99 -14.79
CA LYS A 9 35.80 25.37 -13.61
C LYS A 9 35.66 26.35 -12.45
N GLU A 10 35.03 25.90 -11.37
CA GLU A 10 34.94 26.67 -10.12
C GLU A 10 36.34 26.83 -9.53
N GLU A 11 36.84 28.07 -9.43
CA GLU A 11 38.00 28.37 -8.61
C GLU A 11 37.56 28.58 -7.16
N ASP A 12 38.07 27.73 -6.28
CA ASP A 12 37.84 27.77 -4.84
C ASP A 12 38.53 28.99 -4.21
N ILE A 13 37.82 30.12 -4.18
CA ILE A 13 38.25 31.31 -3.46
C ILE A 13 37.64 31.23 -2.04
N TYR A 14 38.43 30.70 -1.09
CA TYR A 14 38.21 30.68 0.39
C TYR A 14 37.34 29.60 1.05
N GLY A 15 37.30 28.36 0.56
CA GLY A 15 36.90 27.19 1.39
C GLY A 15 35.50 27.23 2.03
N ARG A 16 34.62 28.14 1.60
CA ARG A 16 33.18 28.13 1.90
C ARG A 16 32.48 27.62 0.65
N LYS A 17 31.75 26.50 0.77
CA LYS A 17 30.86 25.99 -0.28
C LYS A 17 30.04 27.15 -0.84
N GLY A 18 30.33 27.52 -2.09
CA GLY A 18 29.73 28.65 -2.78
C GLY A 18 28.21 28.55 -2.74
N ARG A 19 27.56 29.62 -2.31
CA ARG A 19 26.11 29.77 -2.46
C ARG A 19 25.86 29.92 -3.95
N LEU A 20 25.32 28.87 -4.60
CA LEU A 20 24.83 28.97 -5.98
C LEU A 20 23.74 30.05 -6.01
N VAL A 21 24.07 31.19 -6.61
CA VAL A 21 23.11 32.25 -6.90
C VAL A 21 22.58 31.95 -8.29
N CYS A 22 21.32 31.52 -8.39
CA CYS A 22 20.65 31.42 -9.67
C CYS A 22 20.40 32.84 -10.20
N HIS A 23 21.28 33.29 -11.09
CA HIS A 23 21.04 34.51 -11.85
C HIS A 23 20.03 34.21 -12.97
N SER A 24 19.15 35.17 -13.26
CA SER A 24 18.28 35.03 -14.43
C SER A 24 19.15 34.91 -15.69
N ILE A 25 18.70 34.17 -16.69
CA ILE A 25 19.45 34.04 -17.96
C ILE A 25 19.72 35.42 -18.61
N THR A 26 18.82 36.38 -18.40
CA THR A 26 18.97 37.78 -18.84
C THR A 26 20.09 38.54 -18.11
N SER A 27 20.57 38.03 -16.98
CA SER A 27 21.69 38.60 -16.23
C SER A 27 23.06 38.15 -16.79
N MET A 28 23.11 37.19 -17.72
CA MET A 28 24.38 36.74 -18.31
C MET A 28 24.82 37.70 -19.42
N PRO A 29 26.12 38.04 -19.52
CA PRO A 29 26.62 39.03 -20.48
C PRO A 29 26.23 38.76 -21.95
N ALA A 30 26.15 37.49 -22.35
CA ALA A 30 25.77 37.08 -23.71
C ALA A 30 24.31 37.41 -24.08
N PHE A 31 23.45 37.70 -23.10
CA PHE A 31 22.03 37.96 -23.28
C PHE A 31 21.61 39.37 -22.84
N LEU A 32 22.56 40.22 -22.43
CA LEU A 32 22.29 41.60 -22.01
C LEU A 32 21.58 42.44 -23.08
N THR A 33 21.83 42.13 -24.36
CA THR A 33 21.23 42.84 -25.50
C THR A 33 19.93 42.23 -25.98
N LYS A 34 19.50 41.09 -25.43
CA LYS A 34 18.31 40.37 -25.89
C LYS A 34 17.18 40.53 -24.89
N SER A 35 15.99 40.82 -25.40
CA SER A 35 14.77 40.80 -24.60
C SER A 35 14.36 39.36 -24.26
N PHE A 36 13.55 39.19 -23.22
CA PHE A 36 13.02 37.86 -22.84
C PHE A 36 12.23 37.21 -23.98
N GLU A 37 11.55 38.03 -24.80
CA GLU A 37 10.76 37.55 -25.94
C GLU A 37 11.63 37.13 -27.13
N GLU A 38 12.80 37.75 -27.34
CA GLU A 38 13.78 37.28 -28.33
C GLU A 38 14.40 35.95 -27.92
N LEU A 39 14.76 35.78 -26.64
CA LEU A 39 15.27 34.50 -26.14
C LEU A 39 14.23 33.39 -26.29
N ARG A 40 12.96 33.70 -25.97
CA ARG A 40 11.85 32.77 -26.19
C ARG A 40 11.70 32.43 -27.67
N ARG A 41 11.74 33.43 -28.56
CA ARG A 41 11.64 33.22 -30.01
C ARG A 41 12.78 32.35 -30.55
N GLU A 42 14.02 32.58 -30.09
CA GLU A 42 15.18 31.77 -30.45
C GLU A 42 15.00 30.32 -30.00
N ASP A 43 14.52 30.06 -28.77
CA ASP A 43 14.21 28.71 -28.30
C ASP A 43 13.08 28.06 -29.13
N TYR A 44 12.07 28.82 -29.55
CA TYR A 44 11.00 28.34 -30.42
C TYR A 44 11.51 27.95 -31.81
N VAL A 45 12.40 28.76 -32.39
CA VAL A 45 13.02 28.52 -33.71
C VAL A 45 13.98 27.32 -33.64
N ASN A 46 14.69 27.16 -32.52
CA ASN A 46 15.61 26.04 -32.28
C ASN A 46 14.89 24.74 -31.85
N GLY A 47 13.56 24.73 -31.77
CA GLY A 47 12.78 23.53 -31.41
C GLY A 47 12.78 23.19 -29.91
N ASN A 48 13.32 24.06 -29.07
CA ASN A 48 13.25 23.99 -27.60
C ASN A 48 11.91 24.53 -27.08
N LYS A 49 10.79 24.12 -27.67
CA LYS A 49 9.46 24.51 -27.19
C LYS A 49 9.19 23.75 -25.90
N GLY A 50 9.56 24.35 -24.77
CA GLY A 50 9.24 23.93 -23.40
C GLY A 50 8.77 22.49 -23.32
N ARG A 51 9.70 21.54 -23.43
CA ARG A 51 9.39 20.11 -23.44
C ARG A 51 8.63 19.77 -22.16
N HIS A 52 7.30 19.79 -22.22
CA HIS A 52 6.54 18.75 -21.54
C HIS A 52 7.15 17.45 -22.04
N SER A 53 7.72 16.69 -21.10
CA SER A 53 8.40 15.42 -21.31
C SER A 53 7.51 14.45 -22.10
N VAL A 54 7.45 14.61 -23.42
CA VAL A 54 7.14 13.55 -24.36
C VAL A 54 8.50 12.97 -24.70
N VAL A 55 8.82 11.90 -23.99
CA VAL A 55 10.05 11.14 -24.13
C VAL A 55 10.02 10.46 -25.49
N VAL A 56 10.74 11.04 -26.45
CA VAL A 56 11.19 10.34 -27.65
C VAL A 56 12.69 10.51 -27.75
N GLY A 57 13.39 9.38 -27.67
CA GLY A 57 14.81 9.27 -28.02
C GLY A 57 15.78 9.64 -26.89
N GLY A 58 15.84 8.82 -25.85
CA GLY A 58 16.85 8.92 -24.80
C GLY A 58 16.81 7.68 -23.91
N VAL A 59 17.55 6.66 -24.30
CA VAL A 59 17.77 5.40 -23.59
C VAL A 59 18.30 5.71 -22.19
N GLN A 60 17.44 5.79 -21.16
CA GLN A 60 17.83 5.72 -19.75
C GLN A 60 16.71 5.53 -18.71
N THR A 61 15.45 5.26 -19.10
CA THR A 61 14.35 5.03 -18.13
C THR A 61 13.93 3.57 -17.94
N GLY A 62 14.62 2.63 -18.61
CA GLY A 62 14.42 1.20 -18.40
C GLY A 62 14.75 0.80 -16.97
N GLU A 63 15.97 1.07 -16.50
CA GLU A 63 16.42 0.57 -15.20
C GLU A 63 15.64 1.10 -13.99
N ALA A 64 15.22 2.38 -14.01
CA ALA A 64 14.45 2.94 -12.90
C ALA A 64 13.02 2.36 -12.85
N SER A 65 12.38 2.16 -14.01
CA SER A 65 11.06 1.53 -14.08
C SER A 65 11.13 0.04 -13.79
N GLU A 66 12.19 -0.64 -14.23
CA GLU A 66 12.47 -2.04 -13.93
C GLU A 66 12.70 -2.25 -12.43
N ARG A 67 13.49 -1.38 -11.78
CA ARG A 67 13.72 -1.43 -10.33
C ARG A 67 12.44 -1.22 -9.53
N LEU A 68 11.56 -0.30 -9.96
CA LEU A 68 10.26 -0.11 -9.32
C LEU A 68 9.35 -1.34 -9.49
N ARG A 69 9.36 -1.99 -10.66
CA ARG A 69 8.62 -3.24 -10.90
C ARG A 69 9.18 -4.40 -10.06
N GLN A 70 10.49 -4.53 -9.99
CA GLN A 70 11.17 -5.55 -9.18
C GLN A 70 10.90 -5.34 -7.69
N GLU A 71 10.96 -4.10 -7.20
CA GLU A 71 10.63 -3.75 -5.81
C GLU A 71 9.16 -4.06 -5.50
N ALA A 72 8.23 -3.72 -6.39
CA ALA A 72 6.82 -4.04 -6.23
C ALA A 72 6.57 -5.56 -6.21
N HIS A 73 7.25 -6.32 -7.08
CA HIS A 73 7.19 -7.77 -7.07
C HIS A 73 7.79 -8.36 -5.79
N ARG A 74 8.90 -7.80 -5.29
CA ARG A 74 9.51 -8.23 -4.02
C ARG A 74 8.57 -8.01 -2.85
N GLN A 75 7.95 -6.83 -2.75
CA GLN A 75 6.97 -6.54 -1.69
C GLN A 75 5.75 -7.45 -1.78
N GLN A 76 5.26 -7.76 -2.99
CA GLN A 76 4.18 -8.75 -3.16
C GLN A 76 4.61 -10.14 -2.73
N GLN A 77 5.86 -10.54 -2.99
CA GLN A 77 6.38 -11.83 -2.56
C GLN A 77 6.54 -11.89 -1.03
N GLU A 78 7.10 -10.85 -0.40
CA GLU A 78 7.21 -10.74 1.05
C GLU A 78 5.84 -10.81 1.74
N LEU A 79 4.81 -10.18 1.16
CA LEU A 79 3.42 -10.28 1.67
C LEU A 79 2.84 -11.69 1.53
N LYS A 80 3.12 -12.37 0.41
CA LYS A 80 2.72 -13.78 0.21
C LYS A 80 3.42 -14.70 1.21
N ASP A 81 4.72 -14.54 1.39
CA ASP A 81 5.53 -15.35 2.31
C ASP A 81 5.13 -15.09 3.77
N ALA A 82 4.65 -13.89 4.09
CA ALA A 82 4.08 -13.55 5.40
C ALA A 82 2.66 -14.12 5.63
N GLY A 83 2.10 -14.88 4.69
CA GLY A 83 0.74 -15.42 4.77
C GLY A 83 -0.35 -14.34 4.73
N ILE A 84 -0.03 -13.15 4.22
CA ILE A 84 -0.98 -12.05 4.04
C ILE A 84 -1.66 -12.25 2.69
N GLU A 85 -2.70 -13.07 2.68
CA GLU A 85 -3.58 -13.16 1.51
C GLU A 85 -4.32 -11.84 1.34
N SER A 86 -4.46 -11.33 0.13
CA SER A 86 -5.26 -10.14 -0.11
C SER A 86 -6.67 -10.55 -0.54
N VAL A 87 -7.68 -10.09 0.19
CA VAL A 87 -9.05 -10.17 -0.30
C VAL A 87 -9.19 -9.13 -1.40
N ILE A 88 -9.58 -9.61 -2.57
CA ILE A 88 -9.85 -8.81 -3.75
C ILE A 88 -11.36 -8.69 -3.88
N TRP A 89 -11.84 -7.45 -4.03
CA TRP A 89 -13.23 -7.20 -4.40
C TRP A 89 -13.29 -6.13 -5.48
N TRP A 90 -14.39 -6.13 -6.20
CA TRP A 90 -14.62 -5.18 -7.27
C TRP A 90 -15.73 -4.21 -6.88
N GLU A 91 -15.62 -2.97 -7.32
CA GLU A 91 -16.61 -1.93 -7.10
C GLU A 91 -16.99 -1.26 -8.41
N CYS A 92 -18.22 -0.75 -8.49
CA CYS A 92 -18.70 0.07 -9.61
C CYS A 92 -19.05 1.49 -9.17
N GLU A 93 -18.89 2.42 -10.10
CA GLU A 93 -19.21 3.83 -9.93
C GLU A 93 -20.74 4.04 -9.96
N ALA A 94 -21.34 4.20 -8.79
CA ALA A 94 -22.70 4.73 -8.65
C ALA A 94 -22.67 6.27 -8.68
N ASP A 95 -23.84 6.91 -8.64
CA ASP A 95 -23.95 8.34 -8.93
C ASP A 95 -23.16 9.23 -7.94
N ASP A 96 -23.06 8.84 -6.66
CA ASP A 96 -22.29 9.59 -5.64
C ASP A 96 -21.26 8.73 -4.88
N THR A 97 -21.19 7.43 -5.15
CA THR A 97 -20.39 6.49 -4.34
C THR A 97 -19.88 5.32 -5.18
N TRP A 98 -18.80 4.69 -4.74
CA TRP A 98 -18.40 3.39 -5.25
C TRP A 98 -19.17 2.30 -4.49
N ARG A 99 -19.82 1.39 -5.22
CA ARG A 99 -20.59 0.30 -4.64
C ARG A 99 -19.89 -1.03 -4.89
N PRO A 100 -19.67 -1.86 -3.86
CA PRO A 100 -19.08 -3.17 -4.06
C PRO A 100 -20.04 -4.09 -4.80
N TYR A 101 -19.49 -4.91 -5.68
CA TYR A 101 -20.19 -6.08 -6.18
C TYR A 101 -20.28 -7.14 -5.08
N SER A 102 -21.22 -8.07 -5.22
CA SER A 102 -21.24 -9.26 -4.37
C SER A 102 -19.97 -10.10 -4.56
N ASP A 103 -19.65 -10.94 -3.59
CA ASP A 103 -18.45 -11.79 -3.62
C ASP A 103 -18.42 -12.70 -4.86
N ASP A 104 -19.56 -13.27 -5.22
CA ASP A 104 -19.68 -14.15 -6.40
C ASP A 104 -19.42 -13.40 -7.72
N ILE A 105 -19.92 -12.17 -7.84
CA ILE A 105 -19.68 -11.34 -9.03
C ILE A 105 -18.23 -10.85 -9.05
N SER A 106 -17.71 -10.40 -7.91
CA SER A 106 -16.31 -9.99 -7.78
C SER A 106 -15.35 -11.10 -8.20
N ARG A 107 -15.63 -12.35 -7.81
CA ARG A 107 -14.84 -13.52 -8.22
C ARG A 107 -14.85 -13.73 -9.73
N LYS A 108 -16.04 -13.69 -10.35
CA LYS A 108 -16.17 -13.81 -11.81
C LYS A 108 -15.41 -12.69 -12.54
N ILE A 109 -15.49 -11.45 -12.04
CA ILE A 109 -14.74 -10.32 -12.62
C ILE A 109 -13.24 -10.55 -12.46
N GLU A 110 -12.77 -11.07 -11.33
CA GLU A 110 -11.35 -11.36 -11.11
C GLU A 110 -10.82 -12.46 -12.06
N ASP A 111 -11.60 -13.54 -12.27
CA ASP A 111 -11.27 -14.60 -13.22
C ASP A 111 -11.19 -14.04 -14.66
N ALA A 112 -12.14 -13.17 -15.02
CA ALA A 112 -12.17 -12.48 -16.31
C ALA A 112 -11.02 -11.49 -16.48
N TYR A 113 -10.66 -10.76 -15.42
CA TYR A 113 -9.55 -9.80 -15.43
C TYR A 113 -8.21 -10.51 -15.66
N THR A 114 -8.03 -11.69 -15.04
CA THR A 114 -6.82 -12.52 -15.23
C THR A 114 -6.69 -13.01 -16.67
N THR A 115 -7.81 -13.30 -17.32
CA THR A 115 -7.86 -13.78 -18.71
C THR A 115 -8.03 -12.65 -19.74
N GLN A 116 -8.11 -11.39 -19.30
CA GLN A 116 -8.41 -10.20 -20.12
C GLN A 116 -9.71 -10.35 -20.95
N ALA A 117 -10.71 -11.04 -20.40
CA ALA A 117 -11.98 -11.29 -21.04
C ALA A 117 -13.08 -10.33 -20.55
N SER A 118 -14.09 -10.14 -21.40
CA SER A 118 -15.35 -9.50 -21.00
C SER A 118 -16.36 -10.55 -20.56
N ILE A 119 -17.18 -10.24 -19.55
CA ILE A 119 -18.19 -11.16 -19.01
C ILE A 119 -19.56 -10.51 -18.86
N ASN A 120 -20.61 -11.32 -18.95
CA ASN A 120 -21.97 -10.88 -18.64
C ASN A 120 -22.34 -11.27 -17.20
N VAL A 121 -22.89 -10.32 -16.45
CA VAL A 121 -23.33 -10.51 -15.07
C VAL A 121 -24.72 -9.94 -14.87
N SER A 122 -25.50 -10.57 -14.01
CA SER A 122 -26.81 -10.07 -13.58
C SER A 122 -26.71 -9.58 -12.13
N CYS A 123 -27.13 -8.34 -11.89
CA CYS A 123 -27.12 -7.72 -10.56
C CYS A 123 -28.35 -6.82 -10.40
N ASN A 124 -29.06 -6.96 -9.27
CA ASN A 124 -30.28 -6.20 -8.98
C ASN A 124 -31.33 -6.28 -10.10
N GLY A 125 -31.47 -7.45 -10.73
CA GLY A 125 -32.47 -7.69 -11.78
C GLY A 125 -32.14 -7.08 -13.15
N ALA A 126 -30.94 -6.52 -13.34
CA ALA A 126 -30.48 -6.00 -14.63
C ALA A 126 -29.24 -6.74 -15.11
N GLU A 127 -29.10 -6.86 -16.42
CA GLU A 127 -27.93 -7.47 -17.07
C GLU A 127 -26.90 -6.43 -17.48
N TYR A 128 -25.63 -6.77 -17.24
CA TYR A 128 -24.50 -5.90 -17.54
C TYR A 128 -23.38 -6.69 -18.20
N THR A 129 -22.69 -6.03 -19.11
CA THR A 129 -21.40 -6.47 -19.64
C THR A 129 -20.28 -5.80 -18.86
N ILE A 130 -19.35 -6.57 -18.32
CA ILE A 130 -18.14 -6.08 -17.68
C ILE A 130 -16.99 -6.21 -18.66
N ASP A 131 -16.40 -5.09 -19.06
CA ASP A 131 -15.18 -5.03 -19.85
C ASP A 131 -13.99 -4.79 -18.91
N THR A 132 -13.22 -5.85 -18.68
CA THR A 132 -12.06 -5.81 -17.77
C THR A 132 -10.85 -5.12 -18.39
N THR A 133 -10.79 -4.98 -19.72
CA THR A 133 -9.73 -4.25 -20.41
C THR A 133 -9.95 -2.75 -20.28
N GLN A 134 -11.19 -2.30 -20.48
CA GLN A 134 -11.57 -0.89 -20.35
C GLN A 134 -11.90 -0.47 -18.92
N GLN A 135 -11.96 -1.42 -17.98
CA GLN A 135 -12.34 -1.17 -16.58
C GLN A 135 -13.70 -0.47 -16.48
N CYS A 136 -14.69 -0.97 -17.22
CA CYS A 136 -16.04 -0.43 -17.20
C CYS A 136 -17.14 -1.51 -17.15
N GLN A 137 -18.31 -1.09 -16.66
CA GLN A 137 -19.57 -1.83 -16.67
C GLN A 137 -20.51 -1.15 -17.66
N ILE A 138 -21.17 -1.93 -18.52
CA ILE A 138 -22.13 -1.46 -19.52
C ILE A 138 -23.47 -2.11 -19.21
N ASN A 139 -24.53 -1.32 -19.02
CA ASN A 139 -25.87 -1.85 -18.88
C ASN A 139 -26.43 -2.27 -20.25
N ASN A 140 -26.82 -3.53 -20.40
CA ASN A 140 -27.17 -4.09 -21.73
C ASN A 140 -28.48 -3.54 -22.31
N VAL A 141 -29.32 -2.89 -21.49
CA VAL A 141 -30.60 -2.30 -21.92
C VAL A 141 -30.44 -0.82 -22.24
N THR A 142 -29.79 -0.07 -21.36
CA THR A 142 -29.69 1.40 -21.45
C THR A 142 -28.40 1.88 -22.13
N ASN A 143 -27.44 0.98 -22.34
CA ASN A 143 -26.07 1.28 -22.79
C ASN A 143 -25.32 2.29 -21.89
N LYS A 144 -25.80 2.55 -20.68
CA LYS A 144 -25.08 3.40 -19.71
C LYS A 144 -23.78 2.72 -19.30
N VAL A 145 -22.67 3.44 -19.43
CA VAL A 145 -21.34 3.00 -19.03
C VAL A 145 -20.98 3.60 -17.66
N ARG A 146 -20.47 2.77 -16.76
CA ARG A 146 -19.97 3.15 -15.43
C ARG A 146 -18.56 2.61 -15.26
N LYS A 147 -17.68 3.32 -14.56
CA LYS A 147 -16.35 2.78 -14.26
C LYS A 147 -16.44 1.66 -13.23
N ILE A 148 -15.50 0.72 -13.32
CA ILE A 148 -15.26 -0.25 -12.26
C ILE A 148 -13.84 -0.09 -11.75
N ARG A 149 -13.59 -0.55 -10.53
CA ARG A 149 -12.25 -0.60 -9.96
C ARG A 149 -12.05 -1.86 -9.15
N ARG A 150 -10.84 -2.40 -9.28
CA ARG A 150 -10.33 -3.47 -8.41
C ARG A 150 -9.88 -2.86 -7.10
N GLN A 151 -10.28 -3.46 -5.98
CA GLN A 151 -9.78 -3.12 -4.66
C GLN A 151 -9.10 -4.34 -4.05
N THR A 152 -8.06 -4.09 -3.27
CA THR A 152 -7.34 -5.12 -2.54
C THR A 152 -7.16 -4.67 -1.11
N GLN A 153 -7.55 -5.51 -0.17
CA GLN A 153 -7.22 -5.33 1.24
C GLN A 153 -6.34 -6.49 1.65
N PRO A 154 -5.16 -6.22 2.22
CA PRO A 154 -4.42 -7.28 2.88
C PRO A 154 -5.34 -7.87 3.95
N THR A 155 -5.55 -9.17 3.90
CA THR A 155 -6.19 -9.91 4.98
C THR A 155 -5.13 -10.68 5.70
N LYS A 156 -5.20 -10.61 7.02
CA LYS A 156 -4.40 -11.48 7.85
C LYS A 156 -5.24 -12.72 8.05
N GLN A 157 -4.83 -13.83 7.45
CA GLN A 157 -5.33 -15.11 7.93
C GLN A 157 -4.86 -15.25 9.38
N VAL A 158 -5.83 -15.30 10.29
CA VAL A 158 -5.54 -15.52 11.71
C VAL A 158 -5.93 -16.95 12.02
N VAL A 159 -4.93 -17.76 12.36
CA VAL A 159 -5.16 -19.08 12.90
C VAL A 159 -5.60 -18.93 14.35
N ILE A 160 -6.75 -19.51 14.67
CA ILE A 160 -7.34 -19.50 15.99
C ILE A 160 -7.47 -20.93 16.45
N TRP A 161 -6.81 -21.25 17.55
CA TRP A 161 -7.02 -22.49 18.27
C TRP A 161 -8.18 -22.30 19.25
N GLU A 162 -9.10 -23.25 19.26
CA GLU A 162 -10.27 -23.25 20.15
C GLU A 162 -10.31 -24.57 20.92
N CYS A 163 -10.67 -24.53 22.21
CA CYS A 163 -10.94 -25.72 22.99
C CYS A 163 -12.45 -25.89 23.26
N ASN A 164 -12.90 -27.14 23.30
CA ASN A 164 -14.26 -27.45 23.69
C ASN A 164 -14.39 -27.28 25.22
N THR A 165 -15.30 -26.41 25.63
CA THR A 165 -15.57 -26.09 27.04
C THR A 165 -16.78 -26.82 27.59
N SER A 166 -17.56 -27.50 26.74
CA SER A 166 -18.75 -28.24 27.13
C SER A 166 -18.41 -29.71 27.34
N ASP A 167 -18.86 -30.26 28.47
CA ASP A 167 -18.88 -31.71 28.73
C ASP A 167 -20.15 -32.37 28.16
N THR A 168 -21.05 -31.60 27.52
CA THR A 168 -22.29 -32.12 26.91
C THR A 168 -22.12 -32.46 25.44
N THR A 169 -23.14 -33.10 24.84
CA THR A 169 -23.20 -33.42 23.41
C THR A 169 -23.13 -32.18 22.50
N VAL A 170 -23.52 -31.01 23.00
CA VAL A 170 -23.42 -29.74 22.26
C VAL A 170 -22.07 -29.09 22.57
N LYS A 171 -21.13 -29.21 21.61
CA LYS A 171 -19.79 -28.64 21.74
C LYS A 171 -19.85 -27.11 21.80
N LYS A 172 -19.18 -26.53 22.80
CA LYS A 172 -19.02 -25.07 22.95
C LYS A 172 -17.55 -24.71 22.84
N TRP A 173 -17.17 -24.17 21.69
CA TRP A 173 -15.79 -23.82 21.37
C TRP A 173 -15.43 -22.44 21.93
N ARG A 174 -14.28 -22.36 22.58
CA ARG A 174 -13.72 -21.10 23.09
C ARG A 174 -12.32 -20.91 22.56
N ALA A 175 -12.07 -19.76 21.93
CA ALA A 175 -10.74 -19.38 21.47
C ALA A 175 -9.78 -19.16 22.64
N TYR A 176 -8.54 -19.58 22.47
CA TYR A 176 -7.47 -19.21 23.40
C TYR A 176 -7.13 -17.72 23.27
N PRO A 177 -6.51 -17.12 24.31
CA PRO A 177 -5.83 -15.83 24.19
C PRO A 177 -4.78 -15.82 23.07
N SER A 178 -4.48 -14.63 22.52
CA SER A 178 -3.58 -14.48 21.37
C SER A 178 -2.20 -15.09 21.60
N GLU A 179 -1.61 -14.88 22.77
CA GLU A 179 -0.28 -15.40 23.11
C GLU A 179 -0.24 -16.93 23.11
N ILE A 180 -1.28 -17.57 23.67
CA ILE A 180 -1.42 -19.03 23.71
C ILE A 180 -1.69 -19.58 22.30
N ASN A 181 -2.54 -18.91 21.51
CA ASN A 181 -2.76 -19.28 20.10
C ASN A 181 -1.45 -19.28 19.32
N THR A 182 -0.64 -18.22 19.43
CA THR A 182 0.65 -18.13 18.74
C THR A 182 1.60 -19.24 19.20
N LYS A 183 1.64 -19.53 20.50
CA LYS A 183 2.48 -20.60 21.03
C LYS A 183 2.09 -21.98 20.48
N ILE A 184 0.79 -22.29 20.48
CA ILE A 184 0.28 -23.57 19.95
C ILE A 184 0.53 -23.66 18.44
N GLU A 185 0.29 -22.58 17.71
CA GLU A 185 0.51 -22.56 16.26
C GLU A 185 1.98 -22.75 15.89
N ASN A 186 2.90 -22.11 16.61
CA ASN A 186 4.34 -22.29 16.38
C ASN A 186 4.77 -23.74 16.62
N ALA A 187 4.30 -24.36 17.71
CA ALA A 187 4.56 -25.77 18.01
C ALA A 187 3.99 -26.70 16.91
N HIS A 188 2.79 -26.41 16.43
CA HIS A 188 2.16 -27.14 15.32
C HIS A 188 2.95 -27.03 14.01
N ILE A 189 3.39 -25.82 13.63
CA ILE A 189 4.23 -25.58 12.44
C ILE A 189 5.58 -26.29 12.56
N ALA A 190 6.18 -26.26 13.76
CA ALA A 190 7.44 -26.95 14.07
C ALA A 190 7.28 -28.48 14.15
N LYS A 191 6.05 -29.00 14.05
CA LYS A 191 5.71 -30.42 14.20
C LYS A 191 6.13 -31.00 15.56
N GLU A 192 6.03 -30.20 16.60
CA GLU A 192 6.22 -30.67 17.98
C GLU A 192 5.05 -31.59 18.38
N GLU A 193 5.33 -32.57 19.24
CA GLU A 193 4.32 -33.52 19.71
C GLU A 193 3.39 -32.88 20.76
N SER A 194 3.91 -31.94 21.56
CA SER A 194 3.13 -31.27 22.59
C SER A 194 3.66 -29.87 22.92
N VAL A 195 2.81 -29.06 23.55
CA VAL A 195 3.17 -27.71 24.02
C VAL A 195 2.51 -27.41 25.36
N THR A 196 3.26 -26.81 26.29
CA THR A 196 2.78 -26.48 27.64
C THR A 196 2.53 -24.98 27.80
N PHE A 197 1.55 -24.59 28.60
CA PHE A 197 1.32 -23.19 28.98
C PHE A 197 0.48 -23.05 30.26
N VAL A 198 0.55 -21.87 30.88
CA VAL A 198 -0.25 -21.50 32.05
C VAL A 198 -1.43 -20.64 31.59
N MET A 199 -2.64 -21.00 32.01
CA MET A 199 -3.84 -20.18 31.76
C MET A 199 -4.70 -20.13 33.02
N ASN A 200 -5.04 -18.93 33.48
CA ASN A 200 -5.82 -18.73 34.71
C ASN A 200 -5.22 -19.45 35.94
N GLY A 201 -3.89 -19.45 36.06
CA GLY A 201 -3.16 -20.07 37.18
C GLY A 201 -3.13 -21.60 37.19
N ALA A 202 -3.50 -22.26 36.09
CA ALA A 202 -3.39 -23.71 35.94
C ALA A 202 -2.47 -24.06 34.76
N ASP A 203 -1.70 -25.13 34.94
CA ASP A 203 -0.84 -25.71 33.91
C ASP A 203 -1.65 -26.61 32.97
N TYR A 204 -1.39 -26.43 31.67
CA TYR A 204 -1.98 -27.22 30.61
C TYR A 204 -0.90 -27.71 29.65
N THR A 205 -1.08 -28.93 29.16
CA THR A 205 -0.35 -29.50 28.03
C THR A 205 -1.31 -29.73 26.89
N VAL A 206 -0.93 -29.32 25.68
CA VAL A 206 -1.65 -29.65 24.46
C VAL A 206 -0.91 -30.77 23.75
N ASP A 207 -1.58 -31.89 23.54
CA ASP A 207 -1.12 -33.00 22.71
C ASP A 207 -1.55 -32.74 21.26
N LEU A 208 -0.57 -32.50 20.40
CA LEU A 208 -0.74 -32.22 18.97
C LEU A 208 -0.72 -33.49 18.11
N THR A 209 -0.40 -34.64 18.69
CA THR A 209 -0.36 -35.94 17.97
C THR A 209 -1.74 -36.59 17.87
N SER A 210 -2.64 -36.24 18.79
CA SER A 210 -4.03 -36.72 18.81
C SER A 210 -4.87 -36.16 17.64
N SER A 211 -5.88 -36.93 17.19
CA SER A 211 -6.82 -36.52 16.14
C SER A 211 -8.27 -36.67 16.64
N PRO A 212 -8.93 -35.58 17.10
CA PRO A 212 -8.44 -34.18 17.11
C PRO A 212 -7.38 -33.93 18.20
N PRO A 213 -6.60 -32.82 18.11
CA PRO A 213 -5.68 -32.43 19.18
C PRO A 213 -6.39 -32.24 20.52
N GLU A 214 -5.70 -32.47 21.63
CA GLU A 214 -6.30 -32.43 22.97
C GLU A 214 -5.57 -31.49 23.92
N GLN A 215 -6.31 -30.72 24.71
CA GLN A 215 -5.81 -30.01 25.88
C GLN A 215 -5.95 -30.89 27.12
N ILE A 216 -4.88 -31.03 27.89
CA ILE A 216 -4.80 -31.80 29.13
C ILE A 216 -4.51 -30.83 30.27
N ARG A 217 -5.31 -30.87 31.34
CA ARG A 217 -5.01 -30.13 32.57
C ARG A 217 -4.15 -31.01 33.49
N GLU A 218 -2.92 -30.58 33.77
CA GLU A 218 -1.94 -31.37 34.52
C GLU A 218 -2.44 -31.83 35.90
N ALA A 219 -3.04 -30.91 36.66
CA ALA A 219 -3.49 -31.20 38.02
C ALA A 219 -4.62 -32.25 38.13
N THR A 220 -5.43 -32.42 37.07
CA THR A 220 -6.62 -33.28 37.13
C THR A 220 -6.70 -34.32 36.03
N ASN A 221 -5.72 -34.34 35.10
CA ASN A 221 -5.77 -35.12 33.86
C ASN A 221 -7.07 -34.97 33.05
N LYS A 222 -7.77 -33.84 33.20
CA LYS A 222 -9.00 -33.59 32.44
C LYS A 222 -8.62 -33.22 31.01
N ARG A 223 -9.16 -33.97 30.04
CA ARG A 223 -8.92 -33.79 28.60
C ARG A 223 -10.05 -32.98 27.96
N ARG A 224 -9.70 -32.16 26.98
CA ARG A 224 -10.65 -31.38 26.16
C ARG A 224 -10.20 -31.43 24.71
N GLU A 225 -11.12 -31.73 23.81
CA GLU A 225 -10.85 -31.62 22.38
C GLU A 225 -10.51 -30.18 21.99
N MET A 226 -9.60 -30.05 21.03
CA MET A 226 -9.22 -28.80 20.40
C MET A 226 -9.48 -28.83 18.90
N ARG A 227 -9.58 -27.65 18.31
CA ARG A 227 -9.60 -27.50 16.86
C ARG A 227 -8.80 -26.29 16.42
N ARG A 228 -8.20 -26.41 15.24
CA ARG A 228 -7.53 -25.33 14.51
C ARG A 228 -8.52 -24.75 13.51
N ASN A 229 -8.77 -23.44 13.57
CA ASN A 229 -9.66 -22.74 12.66
C ASN A 229 -8.93 -21.58 12.00
N ILE A 230 -9.00 -21.47 10.67
CA ILE A 230 -8.42 -20.36 9.92
C ILE A 230 -9.53 -19.33 9.70
N LYS A 231 -9.46 -18.18 10.38
CA LYS A 231 -10.40 -17.09 10.16
C LYS A 231 -9.73 -16.01 9.32
N THR A 232 -10.36 -15.69 8.18
CA THR A 232 -9.99 -14.53 7.37
C THR A 232 -10.59 -13.29 8.01
N THR A 233 -9.76 -12.46 8.62
CA THR A 233 -10.22 -11.19 9.18
C THR A 233 -9.76 -10.06 8.25
N PRO A 234 -10.67 -9.15 7.83
CA PRO A 234 -10.27 -7.94 7.12
C PRO A 234 -9.28 -7.18 8.00
N GLN A 235 -8.04 -6.96 7.52
CA GLN A 235 -7.11 -6.15 8.28
C GLN A 235 -7.68 -4.75 8.32
N ALA A 236 -8.02 -4.24 9.50
CA ALA A 236 -8.50 -2.86 9.65
C ALA A 236 -7.57 -1.94 8.85
N LYS A 237 -8.15 -1.12 7.97
CA LYS A 237 -7.39 -0.16 7.17
C LYS A 237 -6.48 0.58 8.13
N PRO A 238 -5.15 0.58 7.94
CA PRO A 238 -4.26 1.29 8.85
C PRO A 238 -4.79 2.72 8.96
N PRO A 239 -4.91 3.27 10.19
CA PRO A 239 -5.37 4.64 10.37
C PRO A 239 -4.64 5.52 9.38
N GLN A 240 -5.36 6.28 8.55
CA GLN A 240 -4.75 7.04 7.44
C GLN A 240 -3.65 8.00 7.92
N GLU A 241 -3.62 8.29 9.21
CA GLU A 241 -2.57 9.02 9.91
C GLU A 241 -1.17 8.39 9.76
N HIS A 242 -1.06 7.06 9.69
CA HIS A 242 0.24 6.40 9.48
C HIS A 242 0.77 6.55 8.05
N LEU A 243 -0.11 6.65 7.04
CA LEU A 243 0.31 6.93 5.65
C LEU A 243 0.81 8.36 5.50
N ILE A 244 0.19 9.32 6.20
CA ILE A 244 0.70 10.69 6.28
C ILE A 244 2.07 10.70 6.97
N GLY A 245 2.23 9.96 8.07
CA GLY A 245 3.52 9.83 8.77
C GLY A 245 4.61 9.19 7.92
N LEU A 246 4.30 8.15 7.14
CA LEU A 246 5.26 7.45 6.29
C LEU A 246 5.64 8.29 5.06
N LEU A 247 4.68 8.99 4.44
CA LEU A 247 4.95 9.99 3.41
C LEU A 247 5.79 11.15 3.96
N TYR A 248 5.55 11.57 5.21
CA TYR A 248 6.33 12.60 5.88
C TYR A 248 7.77 12.14 6.16
N LEU A 249 7.98 10.89 6.59
CA LEU A 249 9.30 10.30 6.76
C LEU A 249 10.06 10.16 5.44
N ILE A 250 9.38 9.75 4.36
CA ILE A 250 9.98 9.70 3.01
C ILE A 250 10.35 11.11 2.55
N LEU A 251 9.47 12.09 2.73
CA LEU A 251 9.77 13.51 2.44
C LEU A 251 10.96 14.01 3.26
N LEU A 252 11.03 13.69 4.55
CA LEU A 252 12.17 14.05 5.41
C LEU A 252 13.48 13.41 4.92
N GLN A 253 13.46 12.14 4.50
CA GLN A 253 14.65 11.48 3.96
C GLN A 253 15.09 12.07 2.63
N VAL A 254 14.15 12.40 1.74
CA VAL A 254 14.43 13.09 0.46
C VAL A 254 15.01 14.48 0.71
N VAL A 255 14.42 15.25 1.65
CA VAL A 255 14.90 16.58 2.05
C VAL A 255 16.27 16.50 2.73
N HIS A 256 16.54 15.48 3.54
CA HIS A 256 17.84 15.23 4.15
C HIS A 256 18.91 15.00 3.08
N ARG A 257 18.60 14.16 2.09
CA ARG A 257 19.52 13.87 0.98
C ARG A 257 19.71 15.07 0.03
N ALA A 258 18.70 15.93 -0.11
CA ALA A 258 18.76 17.13 -0.95
C ALA A 258 19.34 18.37 -0.24
N GLY A 259 19.71 18.29 1.04
CA GLY A 259 20.25 19.43 1.80
C GLY A 259 19.26 20.56 2.06
N LEU A 260 17.95 20.33 1.87
CA LEU A 260 16.87 21.33 2.00
C LEU A 260 16.41 21.58 3.46
N PHE A 261 17.14 21.07 4.44
CA PHE A 261 16.76 21.09 5.87
C PHE A 261 16.47 22.48 6.44
N ARG A 262 17.09 23.54 5.90
CA ARG A 262 16.86 24.92 6.38
C ARG A 262 15.52 25.50 5.92
N PHE A 263 14.99 25.08 4.78
CA PHE A 263 13.68 25.54 4.30
C PHE A 263 12.52 24.79 4.97
N LEU A 264 12.66 23.48 5.19
CA LEU A 264 11.61 22.70 5.86
C LEU A 264 11.41 23.10 7.32
N LYS A 265 12.47 23.47 8.04
CA LYS A 265 12.34 24.00 9.41
C LYS A 265 11.53 25.30 9.45
N VAL A 266 11.75 26.21 8.50
CA VAL A 266 11.01 27.49 8.43
C VAL A 266 9.55 27.25 8.06
N LEU A 267 9.27 26.36 7.11
CA LEU A 267 7.90 25.97 6.74
C LEU A 267 7.17 25.25 7.88
N LEU A 268 7.85 24.35 8.60
CA LEU A 268 7.27 23.65 9.75
C LEU A 268 6.94 24.62 10.89
N TYR A 269 7.83 25.57 11.18
CA TYR A 269 7.56 26.65 12.15
C TYR A 269 6.38 27.53 11.72
N ALA A 270 6.28 27.87 10.42
CA ALA A 270 5.16 28.65 9.90
C ALA A 270 3.83 27.90 10.02
N VAL A 271 3.80 26.58 9.75
CA VAL A 271 2.58 25.76 9.89
C VAL A 271 2.17 25.59 11.36
N ILE A 272 3.12 25.38 12.28
CA ILE A 272 2.83 25.30 13.72
C ILE A 272 2.31 26.65 14.25
N MET A 273 2.92 27.76 13.82
CA MET A 273 2.44 29.12 14.13
C MET A 273 1.02 29.35 13.61
N MET A 274 0.74 28.98 12.36
CA MET A 274 -0.59 29.16 11.77
C MET A 274 -1.68 28.32 12.47
N ASN A 275 -1.38 27.08 12.88
CA ASN A 275 -2.33 26.27 13.65
C ASN A 275 -2.54 26.80 15.07
N SER A 276 -1.51 27.35 15.72
CA SER A 276 -1.63 27.96 17.04
C SER A 276 -2.48 29.23 17.00
N ILE A 277 -2.30 30.07 15.98
CA ILE A 277 -3.14 31.27 15.75
C ILE A 277 -4.60 30.86 15.50
N ARG A 278 -4.83 29.79 14.75
CA ARG A 278 -6.18 29.29 14.46
C ARG A 278 -6.94 28.83 15.71
N GLN A 279 -6.25 28.19 16.67
CA GLN A 279 -6.87 27.76 17.92
C GLN A 279 -7.24 28.96 18.82
N VAL A 280 -6.39 29.98 18.88
CA VAL A 280 -6.66 31.21 19.65
C VAL A 280 -7.81 32.03 19.04
N LEU A 281 -7.97 32.02 17.72
CA LEU A 281 -9.08 32.72 17.04
C LEU A 281 -10.41 31.94 17.08
N SER A 282 -10.41 30.69 17.55
CA SER A 282 -11.61 29.85 17.67
C SER A 282 -12.22 29.82 19.08
N THR A 283 -11.58 30.48 20.05
CA THR A 283 -12.05 30.69 21.42
C THR A 283 -12.52 32.12 21.61
#